data_AF-A0A661E2Y0-F1
#
_entry.id   AF-A0A661E2Y0-F1
#
_cell.length_a   1.000
_cell.length_b   1.000
_cell.length_c   1.000
_cell.angle_alpha   90.00
_cell.angle_beta   90.00
_cell.angle_gamma   90.00
#
_symmetry.space_group_name_H-M   'P 1'
#
loop_
_entity.id
_entity.type
_entity.pdbx_description
1 polymer ?
#
loop_
_entity_poly.entity_id
_entity_poly.type
_entity_poly.pdbx_seq_one_letter_code
_entity_poly.pdbx_strand_id
1 'polypeptide(L)'
;FERLNGYSVKSRLETALRGVGLFPETWDRPVEKLSGGERRRAALAAVLLSNADLLLLDEPTNHLDLESCEWLENFLDQYPGAAIIVSHDRHFLDRVAQRTLHLDRGKLVSYRGNYSFFDEQSALRYEQDLNAWERQQNKIKITEDYIRRNIEGQKTKQAQARRKQLAKEEKLERPSTEPGLFRFQLLPVRPSGGTVLQTENLGKSFDEQKLLNDFEMYISRGERIGIVGPNGCGKSTLLKMMAGRLVPDMGRVVIGHNVDLGFYDQELASVSDHNTVLAEMQSVDPVATLGELRSFLGAFGFGEDLFDRQVARLSGGERGRLALMRLIKEGHNTLLLDEPTNHLDIRSRESLEAALIKYSGTLIVVSHDRRFLNKIVDKLVVFPAANDLVGRAEGRTRIFLGNYEDFSRQKTLEKAQEQLVAGATIQKKGAGKPNEAESTAINGRAPLSKNEQKRREKLIEKAESTILTLEEEKDTVITEMTSPDLGNKRRLVLGKRCVDIDKELEENLAQWEQWSLEIEEGI
;
A
#
# COMPACT_ATOMS: atom_id res chain seq x y z
N PHE A 1 -31.66 -7.24 -30.02
CA PHE A 1 -30.42 -6.60 -30.50
C PHE A 1 -30.36 -5.13 -30.08
N GLU A 2 -31.34 -4.29 -30.44
CA GLU A 2 -31.44 -2.90 -29.96
C GLU A 2 -31.71 -2.78 -28.45
N ARG A 3 -32.64 -3.58 -27.90
CA ARG A 3 -32.95 -3.62 -26.44
C ARG A 3 -31.80 -4.11 -25.54
N LEU A 4 -30.72 -4.64 -26.11
CA LEU A 4 -29.53 -5.14 -25.39
C LEU A 4 -28.30 -4.27 -25.69
N ASN A 5 -28.48 -3.06 -26.22
CA ASN A 5 -27.37 -2.13 -26.49
C ASN A 5 -26.31 -2.69 -27.47
N GLY A 6 -26.70 -3.52 -28.45
CA GLY A 6 -25.78 -4.28 -29.31
C GLY A 6 -24.69 -3.48 -30.04
N TYR A 7 -24.92 -2.20 -30.34
CA TYR A 7 -23.92 -1.31 -30.96
C TYR A 7 -22.89 -0.75 -29.95
N SER A 8 -23.25 -0.60 -28.68
CA SER A 8 -22.31 -0.18 -27.63
C SER A 8 -21.58 -1.35 -26.97
N VAL A 9 -22.04 -2.60 -27.16
CA VAL A 9 -21.37 -3.80 -26.64
C VAL A 9 -19.93 -3.90 -27.14
N LYS A 10 -19.67 -3.63 -28.43
CA LYS A 10 -18.32 -3.68 -28.97
C LYS A 10 -17.41 -2.62 -28.34
N SER A 11 -17.90 -1.38 -28.23
CA SER A 11 -17.15 -0.29 -27.59
C SER A 11 -16.92 -0.55 -26.08
N ARG A 12 -17.90 -1.09 -25.37
CA ARG A 12 -17.76 -1.49 -23.95
C ARG A 12 -16.77 -2.64 -23.78
N LEU A 13 -16.82 -3.63 -24.67
CA LEU A 13 -15.88 -4.75 -24.68
C LEU A 13 -14.45 -4.26 -24.94
N GLU A 14 -14.25 -3.41 -25.95
CA GLU A 14 -12.94 -2.80 -26.23
C GLU A 14 -12.44 -1.95 -25.05
N THR A 15 -13.32 -1.16 -24.44
CA THR A 15 -12.98 -0.34 -23.26
C THR A 15 -12.59 -1.21 -22.06
N ALA A 16 -13.36 -2.27 -21.80
CA ALA A 16 -13.10 -3.17 -20.68
C ALA A 16 -11.82 -4.00 -20.92
N LEU A 17 -11.62 -4.54 -22.12
CA LEU A 17 -10.40 -5.29 -22.45
C LEU A 17 -9.17 -4.40 -22.32
N ARG A 18 -9.20 -3.17 -22.87
CA ARG A 18 -8.10 -2.20 -22.70
C ARG A 18 -7.92 -1.81 -21.23
N GLY A 19 -9.01 -1.61 -20.51
CA GLY A 19 -9.00 -1.23 -19.10
C GLY A 19 -8.38 -2.28 -18.18
N VAL A 20 -8.54 -3.56 -18.51
CA VAL A 20 -7.86 -4.67 -17.82
C VAL A 20 -6.50 -4.97 -18.47
N GLY A 21 -5.95 -4.08 -19.30
CA GLY A 21 -4.60 -4.21 -19.87
C GLY A 21 -4.44 -5.28 -20.96
N LEU A 22 -5.52 -5.63 -21.68
CA LEU A 22 -5.49 -6.48 -22.87
C LEU A 22 -5.54 -5.64 -24.15
N PHE A 23 -4.44 -5.66 -24.90
CA PHE A 23 -4.28 -4.89 -26.13
C PHE A 23 -4.87 -5.62 -27.36
N PRO A 24 -5.19 -4.88 -28.45
CA PRO A 24 -5.87 -5.43 -29.63
C PRO A 24 -5.22 -6.67 -30.24
N GLU A 25 -3.89 -6.81 -30.13
CA GLU A 25 -3.12 -7.93 -30.66
C GLU A 25 -3.43 -9.26 -29.96
N THR A 26 -4.05 -9.19 -28.78
CA THR A 26 -4.43 -10.35 -27.97
C THR A 26 -5.90 -10.77 -28.14
N TRP A 27 -6.74 -9.90 -28.71
CA TRP A 27 -8.20 -10.10 -28.72
C TRP A 27 -8.62 -11.30 -29.59
N ASP A 28 -7.93 -11.54 -30.70
CA ASP A 28 -8.22 -12.65 -31.61
C ASP A 28 -7.46 -13.95 -31.25
N ARG A 29 -6.66 -13.94 -30.19
CA ARG A 29 -5.88 -15.11 -29.78
C ARG A 29 -6.77 -16.10 -29.01
N PRO A 30 -6.66 -17.41 -29.27
CA PRO A 30 -7.33 -18.43 -28.45
C PRO A 30 -6.89 -18.34 -26.99
N VAL A 31 -7.84 -18.47 -26.06
CA VAL A 31 -7.61 -18.37 -24.60
C VAL A 31 -6.56 -19.37 -24.09
N GLU A 32 -6.40 -20.50 -24.76
CA GLU A 32 -5.40 -21.53 -24.45
C GLU A 32 -3.96 -21.02 -24.65
N LYS A 33 -3.74 -20.11 -25.60
CA LYS A 33 -2.43 -19.52 -25.92
C LYS A 33 -2.10 -18.29 -25.08
N LEU A 34 -3.05 -17.78 -24.31
CA LEU A 34 -2.82 -16.67 -23.39
C LEU A 34 -2.01 -17.17 -22.17
N SER A 35 -1.11 -16.32 -21.69
CA SER A 35 -0.43 -16.53 -20.42
C SER A 35 -1.43 -16.61 -19.27
N GLY A 36 -1.03 -17.21 -18.14
CA GLY A 36 -1.92 -17.33 -16.97
C GLY A 36 -2.48 -15.99 -16.48
N GLY A 37 -1.67 -14.93 -16.50
CA GLY A 37 -2.07 -13.58 -16.15
C GLY A 37 -3.06 -12.97 -17.16
N GLU A 38 -2.78 -13.07 -18.46
CA GLU A 38 -3.70 -12.61 -19.51
C GLU A 38 -5.04 -13.34 -19.46
N ARG A 39 -5.04 -14.64 -19.19
CA ARG A 39 -6.25 -15.44 -19.03
C ARG A 39 -7.09 -14.96 -17.84
N ARG A 40 -6.45 -14.65 -16.71
CA ARG A 40 -7.14 -14.11 -15.52
C ARG A 40 -7.73 -12.73 -15.79
N ARG A 41 -7.01 -11.88 -16.54
CA ARG A 41 -7.48 -10.56 -16.98
C ARG A 41 -8.66 -10.65 -17.95
N ALA A 42 -8.62 -11.59 -18.89
CA ALA A 42 -9.74 -11.85 -19.79
C ALA A 42 -10.99 -12.35 -19.02
N ALA A 43 -10.78 -13.22 -18.02
CA ALA A 43 -11.85 -13.69 -17.14
C ALA A 43 -12.45 -12.54 -16.30
N LEU A 44 -11.60 -11.66 -15.75
CA LEU A 44 -12.06 -10.46 -15.04
C LEU A 44 -12.90 -9.57 -15.95
N ALA A 45 -12.42 -9.25 -17.15
CA ALA A 45 -13.18 -8.46 -18.12
C ALA A 45 -14.54 -9.10 -18.46
N ALA A 46 -14.59 -10.43 -18.64
CA ALA A 46 -15.84 -11.15 -18.88
C ALA A 46 -16.82 -11.04 -17.69
N VAL A 47 -16.33 -11.16 -16.45
CA VAL A 47 -17.15 -11.01 -15.24
C VAL A 47 -17.67 -9.59 -15.10
N LEU A 48 -16.84 -8.57 -15.32
CA LEU A 48 -17.25 -7.16 -15.24
C LEU A 48 -18.31 -6.79 -16.30
N LEU A 49 -18.26 -7.44 -17.47
CA LEU A 49 -19.23 -7.24 -18.55
C LEU A 49 -20.53 -8.04 -18.40
N SER A 50 -20.60 -8.97 -17.44
CA SER A 50 -21.77 -9.85 -17.24
C SER A 50 -23.03 -9.12 -16.75
N ASN A 51 -22.92 -7.84 -16.35
CA ASN A 51 -23.98 -7.04 -15.73
C ASN A 51 -24.66 -7.76 -14.54
N ALA A 52 -23.90 -8.48 -13.70
CA ALA A 52 -24.44 -9.23 -12.57
C ALA A 52 -24.88 -8.30 -11.41
N ASP A 53 -25.99 -8.59 -10.73
CA ASP A 53 -26.41 -7.77 -9.59
C ASP A 53 -25.44 -7.83 -8.41
N LEU A 54 -24.68 -8.93 -8.30
CA LEU A 54 -23.64 -9.15 -7.28
C LEU A 54 -22.36 -9.70 -7.92
N LEU A 55 -21.26 -8.97 -7.74
CA LEU A 55 -19.92 -9.40 -8.13
C LEU A 55 -19.19 -10.00 -6.93
N LEU A 56 -18.56 -11.16 -7.12
CA LEU A 56 -17.66 -11.79 -6.15
C LEU A 56 -16.27 -11.82 -6.77
N LEU A 57 -15.35 -11.01 -6.24
CA LEU A 57 -14.01 -10.85 -6.77
C LEU A 57 -12.99 -11.33 -5.75
N ASP A 58 -12.19 -12.33 -6.13
CA ASP A 58 -11.13 -12.88 -5.29
C ASP A 58 -9.76 -12.47 -5.82
N GLU A 59 -9.11 -11.55 -5.10
CA GLU A 59 -7.84 -10.89 -5.43
C GLU A 59 -7.79 -10.34 -6.87
N PRO A 60 -8.67 -9.40 -7.24
CA PRO A 60 -8.80 -8.92 -8.62
C PRO A 60 -7.64 -8.04 -9.08
N THR A 61 -6.90 -7.43 -8.15
CA THR A 61 -5.74 -6.58 -8.44
C THR A 61 -4.49 -7.38 -8.76
N ASN A 62 -4.46 -8.67 -8.44
CA ASN A 62 -3.30 -9.51 -8.73
C ASN A 62 -3.06 -9.61 -10.25
N HIS A 63 -1.81 -9.39 -10.66
CA HIS A 63 -1.39 -9.39 -12.06
C HIS A 63 -2.00 -8.27 -12.93
N LEU A 64 -2.63 -7.26 -12.31
CA LEU A 64 -2.96 -6.00 -12.96
C LEU A 64 -1.78 -5.05 -12.83
N ASP A 65 -1.54 -4.27 -13.88
CA ASP A 65 -0.66 -3.13 -13.74
C ASP A 65 -1.38 -1.96 -13.09
N LEU A 66 -0.61 -0.95 -12.75
CA LEU A 66 -1.07 0.18 -11.99
C LEU A 66 -2.16 1.00 -12.73
N GLU A 67 -2.08 1.09 -14.06
CA GLU A 67 -3.13 1.73 -14.87
C GLU A 67 -4.42 0.88 -14.88
N SER A 68 -4.30 -0.45 -14.98
CA SER A 68 -5.44 -1.36 -14.94
C SER A 68 -6.11 -1.39 -13.57
N CYS A 69 -5.34 -1.27 -12.48
CA CYS A 69 -5.89 -1.11 -11.12
C CYS A 69 -6.69 0.19 -10.99
N GLU A 70 -6.13 1.32 -11.44
CA GLU A 70 -6.81 2.63 -11.53
C GLU A 70 -8.14 2.53 -12.31
N TRP A 71 -8.13 1.82 -13.43
CA TRP A 71 -9.34 1.61 -14.22
C TRP A 71 -10.38 0.77 -13.48
N LEU A 72 -9.96 -0.33 -12.84
CA LEU A 72 -10.83 -1.20 -12.07
C LEU A 72 -11.46 -0.47 -10.88
N GLU A 73 -10.69 0.37 -10.17
CA GLU A 73 -11.18 1.22 -9.09
C GLU A 73 -12.32 2.12 -9.57
N ASN A 74 -12.12 2.84 -10.68
CA ASN A 74 -13.13 3.72 -11.25
C ASN A 74 -14.36 2.96 -11.78
N PHE A 75 -14.16 1.76 -12.34
CA PHE A 75 -15.24 0.91 -12.79
C PHE A 75 -16.12 0.44 -11.62
N LEU A 76 -15.50 0.01 -10.52
CA LEU A 76 -16.22 -0.50 -9.35
C LEU A 76 -16.92 0.61 -8.57
N ASP A 77 -16.34 1.82 -8.52
CA ASP A 77 -16.97 2.99 -7.91
C ASP A 77 -18.28 3.40 -8.61
N GLN A 78 -18.32 3.23 -9.94
CA GLN A 78 -19.51 3.52 -10.76
C GLN A 78 -20.44 2.32 -10.94
N TYR A 79 -20.12 1.18 -10.32
CA TYR A 79 -20.88 -0.04 -10.52
C TYR A 79 -22.25 0.05 -9.83
N PRO A 80 -23.36 -0.18 -10.55
CA PRO A 80 -24.71 -0.02 -9.97
C PRO A 80 -25.12 -1.17 -9.04
N GLY A 81 -24.44 -2.32 -9.12
CA GLY A 81 -24.73 -3.50 -8.30
C GLY A 81 -23.90 -3.57 -7.02
N ALA A 82 -24.02 -4.68 -6.30
CA ALA A 82 -23.17 -4.95 -5.13
C ALA A 82 -21.88 -5.68 -5.55
N ALA A 83 -20.78 -5.43 -4.85
CA ALA A 83 -19.53 -6.17 -5.01
C ALA A 83 -19.01 -6.63 -3.65
N ILE A 84 -18.60 -7.90 -3.55
CA ILE A 84 -17.82 -8.44 -2.45
C ILE A 84 -16.43 -8.71 -3.01
N ILE A 85 -15.44 -8.07 -2.41
CA ILE A 85 -14.06 -8.11 -2.89
C ILE A 85 -13.16 -8.60 -1.77
N VAL A 86 -12.38 -9.63 -2.08
CA VAL A 86 -11.25 -10.08 -1.28
C VAL A 86 -10.00 -9.50 -1.94
N SER A 87 -9.19 -8.74 -1.21
CA SER A 87 -7.96 -8.15 -1.72
C SER A 87 -6.95 -7.95 -0.59
N HIS A 88 -5.67 -8.10 -0.90
CA HIS A 88 -4.57 -7.66 -0.04
C HIS A 88 -4.07 -6.25 -0.37
N ASP A 89 -4.62 -5.59 -1.39
CA ASP A 89 -4.30 -4.21 -1.75
C ASP A 89 -5.13 -3.22 -0.92
N ARG A 90 -4.44 -2.55 0.02
CA ARG A 90 -5.07 -1.61 0.96
C ARG A 90 -5.54 -0.33 0.28
N HIS A 91 -4.82 0.17 -0.72
CA HIS A 91 -5.21 1.39 -1.41
C HIS A 91 -6.48 1.15 -2.23
N PHE A 92 -6.52 0.01 -2.92
CA PHE A 92 -7.70 -0.44 -3.65
C PHE A 92 -8.91 -0.61 -2.72
N LEU A 93 -8.73 -1.29 -1.58
CA LEU A 93 -9.79 -1.42 -0.57
C LEU A 93 -10.21 -0.07 0.01
N ASP A 94 -9.27 0.84 0.26
CA ASP A 94 -9.56 2.18 0.76
C ASP A 94 -10.41 3.00 -0.20
N ARG A 95 -10.16 2.84 -1.50
CA ARG A 95 -10.84 3.58 -2.57
C ARG A 95 -12.22 3.01 -2.89
N VAL A 96 -12.36 1.69 -2.93
CA VAL A 96 -13.58 1.02 -3.42
C VAL A 96 -14.51 0.57 -2.28
N ALA A 97 -13.97 0.17 -1.13
CA ALA A 97 -14.78 -0.45 -0.09
C ALA A 97 -15.54 0.59 0.74
N GLN A 98 -16.87 0.48 0.74
CA GLN A 98 -17.75 1.23 1.64
C GLN A 98 -17.97 0.52 2.99
N ARG A 99 -17.71 -0.80 3.03
CA ARG A 99 -17.91 -1.66 4.21
C ARG A 99 -16.86 -2.77 4.25
N THR A 100 -16.09 -2.81 5.33
CA THR A 100 -15.07 -3.85 5.56
C THR A 100 -15.65 -5.03 6.34
N LEU A 101 -15.40 -6.26 5.86
CA LEU A 101 -15.74 -7.50 6.54
C LEU A 101 -14.46 -8.20 6.99
N HIS A 102 -14.21 -8.26 8.29
CA HIS A 102 -13.02 -8.88 8.86
C HIS A 102 -13.34 -10.31 9.30
N LEU A 103 -12.66 -11.29 8.72
CA LEU A 103 -12.76 -12.70 9.09
C LEU A 103 -11.58 -13.07 9.99
N ASP A 104 -11.85 -13.34 11.27
CA ASP A 104 -10.83 -13.79 12.22
C ASP A 104 -11.33 -15.01 13.00
N ARG A 105 -10.53 -16.08 13.03
CA ARG A 105 -10.84 -17.36 13.71
C ARG A 105 -12.26 -17.90 13.42
N GLY A 106 -12.70 -17.78 12.17
CA GLY A 106 -14.04 -18.21 11.74
C GLY A 106 -15.19 -17.29 12.17
N LYS A 107 -14.91 -16.15 12.80
CA LYS A 107 -15.90 -15.10 13.10
C LYS A 107 -15.78 -13.97 12.08
N LEU A 108 -16.91 -13.58 11.51
CA LEU A 108 -16.99 -12.45 10.58
C LEU A 108 -17.54 -11.23 11.31
N VAL A 109 -16.76 -10.14 11.36
CA VAL A 109 -17.15 -8.87 11.98
C VAL A 109 -17.24 -7.80 10.90
N SER A 110 -18.37 -7.09 10.85
CA SER A 110 -18.59 -6.02 9.88
C SER A 110 -18.27 -4.65 10.47
N TYR A 111 -17.57 -3.83 9.69
CA TYR A 111 -17.21 -2.45 9.99
C TYR A 111 -17.79 -1.56 8.88
N ARG A 112 -18.42 -0.44 9.26
CA ARG A 112 -18.92 0.56 8.30
C ARG A 112 -17.83 1.57 8.04
N GLY A 113 -17.21 1.52 6.86
CA GLY A 113 -16.01 2.27 6.53
C GLY A 113 -15.08 1.44 5.66
N ASN A 114 -14.05 2.12 5.15
CA ASN A 114 -13.02 1.54 4.30
C ASN A 114 -11.97 0.76 5.12
N TYR A 115 -10.85 0.39 4.50
CA TYR A 115 -9.81 -0.39 5.16
C TYR A 115 -9.11 0.39 6.28
N SER A 116 -8.73 1.65 6.03
CA SER A 116 -8.03 2.50 7.00
C SER A 116 -8.88 2.74 8.24
N PHE A 117 -10.19 2.98 8.07
CA PHE A 117 -11.12 3.07 9.19
C PHE A 117 -11.22 1.76 9.98
N PHE A 118 -11.24 0.62 9.29
CA PHE A 118 -11.20 -0.68 9.95
C PHE A 118 -9.92 -0.87 10.76
N ASP A 119 -8.76 -0.51 10.20
CA ASP A 119 -7.46 -0.67 10.84
C ASP A 119 -7.41 0.05 12.19
N GLU A 120 -7.77 1.34 12.22
CA GLU A 120 -7.87 2.14 13.44
C GLU A 120 -8.86 1.57 14.46
N GLN A 121 -10.08 1.23 14.02
CA GLN A 121 -11.11 0.66 14.89
C GLN A 121 -10.71 -0.72 15.43
N SER A 122 -10.00 -1.51 14.64
CA SER A 122 -9.51 -2.82 15.04
C SER A 122 -8.43 -2.71 16.09
N ALA A 123 -7.51 -1.74 15.96
CA ALA A 123 -6.47 -1.44 16.95
C ALA A 123 -7.08 -0.99 18.29
N LEU A 124 -8.05 -0.07 18.27
CA LEU A 124 -8.75 0.37 19.48
C LEU A 124 -9.50 -0.77 20.18
N ARG A 125 -10.20 -1.62 19.42
CA ARG A 125 -10.88 -2.81 19.98
C ARG A 125 -9.88 -3.79 20.57
N TYR A 126 -8.76 -4.01 19.90
CA TYR A 126 -7.71 -4.87 20.42
C TYR A 126 -7.17 -4.37 21.76
N GLU A 127 -6.86 -3.08 21.88
CA GLU A 127 -6.41 -2.49 23.15
C GLU A 127 -7.47 -2.65 24.26
N GLN A 128 -8.75 -2.45 23.94
CA GLN A 128 -9.84 -2.65 24.89
C GLN A 128 -9.95 -4.11 25.35
N ASP A 129 -9.87 -5.06 24.41
CA ASP A 129 -9.93 -6.48 24.68
C ASP A 129 -8.70 -6.96 25.48
N LEU A 130 -7.51 -6.43 25.18
CA LEU A 130 -6.29 -6.73 25.91
C LEU A 130 -6.35 -6.21 27.34
N ASN A 131 -6.80 -4.97 27.53
CA ASN A 131 -7.01 -4.40 28.87
C ASN A 131 -8.07 -5.19 29.66
N ALA A 132 -9.16 -5.61 29.02
CA ALA A 132 -10.19 -6.44 29.65
C ALA A 132 -9.63 -7.82 30.05
N TRP A 133 -8.84 -8.43 29.17
CA TRP A 133 -8.16 -9.70 29.43
C TRP A 133 -7.18 -9.58 30.59
N GLU A 134 -6.30 -8.58 30.61
CA GLU A 134 -5.34 -8.34 31.70
C GLU A 134 -6.03 -8.12 33.05
N ARG A 135 -7.13 -7.35 33.06
CA ARG A 135 -7.96 -7.17 34.27
C ARG A 135 -8.53 -8.49 34.76
N GLN A 136 -9.02 -9.34 33.86
CA GLN A 136 -9.54 -10.66 34.22
C GLN A 136 -8.42 -11.58 34.74
N GLN A 137 -7.26 -11.61 34.10
CA GLN A 137 -6.11 -12.41 34.54
C GLN A 137 -5.62 -11.99 35.93
N ASN A 138 -5.52 -10.68 36.18
CA ASN A 138 -5.16 -10.16 37.50
C ASN A 138 -6.21 -10.54 38.56
N LYS A 139 -7.50 -10.44 38.23
CA LYS A 139 -8.59 -10.90 39.12
C LYS A 139 -8.50 -12.40 39.41
N ILE A 140 -8.23 -13.22 38.39
CA ILE A 140 -8.04 -14.67 38.50
C ILE A 140 -6.86 -14.95 39.44
N LYS A 141 -5.69 -14.33 39.20
CA LYS A 141 -4.48 -14.49 40.01
C LYS A 141 -4.71 -14.14 41.48
N ILE A 142 -5.31 -12.98 41.76
CA ILE A 142 -5.65 -12.57 43.14
C ILE A 142 -6.62 -13.57 43.79
N THR A 143 -7.61 -14.05 43.03
CA THR A 143 -8.60 -15.01 43.53
C THR A 143 -7.98 -16.38 43.81
N GLU A 144 -7.09 -16.86 42.94
CA GLU A 144 -6.33 -18.09 43.10
C GLU A 144 -5.39 -18.03 44.30
N ASP A 145 -4.68 -16.91 44.49
CA ASP A 145 -3.82 -16.68 45.67
C ASP A 145 -4.65 -16.67 46.96
N TYR A 146 -5.83 -16.05 46.94
CA TYR A 146 -6.76 -16.09 48.07
C TYR A 146 -7.26 -17.50 48.36
N ILE A 147 -7.62 -18.28 47.34
CA ILE A 147 -8.04 -19.67 47.48
C ILE A 147 -6.88 -20.46 48.10
N ARG A 148 -5.67 -20.38 47.53
CA ARG A 148 -4.47 -21.10 47.99
C ARG A 148 -4.17 -20.84 49.47
N ARG A 149 -4.25 -19.58 49.91
CA ARG A 149 -3.95 -19.19 51.30
C ARG A 149 -5.04 -19.58 52.31
N ASN A 150 -6.30 -19.73 51.89
CA ASN A 150 -7.44 -19.89 52.80
C ASN A 150 -8.13 -21.26 52.70
N ILE A 151 -7.65 -22.18 51.86
CA ILE A 151 -8.27 -23.51 51.67
C ILE A 151 -8.03 -24.45 52.86
N GLU A 152 -6.99 -24.20 53.66
CA GLU A 152 -6.64 -24.97 54.87
C GLU A 152 -6.94 -24.21 56.19
N GLY A 153 -7.55 -23.01 56.10
CA GLY A 153 -7.79 -22.13 57.25
C GLY A 153 -9.27 -21.97 57.65
N GLN A 154 -9.56 -21.07 58.61
CA GLN A 154 -10.92 -20.80 59.11
C GLN A 154 -11.92 -20.27 58.05
N LYS A 155 -11.45 -19.77 56.89
CA LYS A 155 -12.27 -19.19 55.80
C LYS A 155 -12.54 -20.17 54.64
N THR A 156 -12.48 -21.47 54.89
CA THR A 156 -12.69 -22.57 53.93
C THR A 156 -13.97 -22.46 53.09
N LYS A 157 -15.12 -22.11 53.69
CA LYS A 157 -16.39 -21.94 52.97
C LYS A 157 -16.34 -20.82 51.90
N GLN A 158 -15.65 -19.72 52.20
CA GLN A 158 -15.47 -18.61 51.23
C GLN A 158 -14.48 -18.98 50.11
N ALA A 159 -13.43 -19.74 50.43
CA ALA A 159 -12.49 -20.25 49.43
C ALA A 159 -13.14 -21.24 48.45
N GLN A 160 -13.99 -22.15 48.94
CA GLN A 160 -14.75 -23.09 48.10
C GLN A 160 -15.79 -22.38 47.21
N ALA A 161 -16.48 -21.36 47.72
CA ALA A 161 -17.43 -20.56 46.93
C ALA A 161 -16.73 -19.82 45.78
N ARG A 162 -15.58 -19.17 46.05
CA ARG A 162 -14.77 -18.49 45.02
C ARG A 162 -14.18 -19.45 43.99
N ARG A 163 -13.78 -20.66 44.39
CA ARG A 163 -13.33 -21.72 43.47
C ARG A 163 -14.43 -22.14 42.49
N LYS A 164 -15.67 -22.28 42.98
CA LYS A 164 -16.83 -22.62 42.13
C LYS A 164 -17.20 -21.48 41.19
N GLN A 165 -17.05 -20.23 41.63
CA GLN A 165 -17.28 -19.04 40.81
C GLN A 165 -16.22 -18.93 39.70
N LEU A 166 -14.93 -19.12 40.03
CA LEU A 166 -13.82 -19.10 39.08
C LEU A 166 -13.96 -20.19 38.01
N ALA A 167 -14.47 -21.37 38.37
CA ALA A 167 -14.70 -22.47 37.43
C ALA A 167 -15.89 -22.25 36.48
N LYS A 168 -16.79 -21.31 36.79
CA LYS A 168 -17.97 -20.98 35.99
C LYS A 168 -17.79 -19.70 35.15
N GLU A 169 -16.86 -18.82 35.54
CA GLU A 169 -16.50 -17.66 34.72
C GLU A 169 -15.81 -18.14 33.43
N GLU A 170 -16.34 -17.72 32.28
CA GLU A 170 -15.70 -17.93 30.98
C GLU A 170 -14.38 -17.15 30.96
N LYS A 171 -13.27 -17.85 30.72
CA LYS A 171 -11.98 -17.21 30.57
C LYS A 171 -11.96 -16.52 29.22
N LEU A 172 -11.74 -15.20 29.24
CA LEU A 172 -11.42 -14.48 28.01
C LEU A 172 -10.13 -15.09 27.47
N GLU A 173 -10.15 -15.46 26.19
CA GLU A 173 -8.95 -15.81 25.49
C GLU A 173 -8.07 -14.57 25.36
N ARG A 174 -6.75 -14.75 25.44
CA ARG A 174 -5.83 -13.65 25.13
C ARG A 174 -6.11 -13.22 23.69
N PRO A 175 -6.37 -11.93 23.42
CA PRO A 175 -6.44 -11.44 22.05
C PRO A 175 -5.15 -11.84 21.34
N SER A 176 -5.24 -12.68 20.30
CA SER A 176 -4.06 -13.27 19.66
C SER A 176 -3.26 -12.29 18.81
N THR A 177 -3.86 -11.15 18.50
CA THR A 177 -3.36 -10.28 17.46
C THR A 177 -2.79 -9.03 18.08
N GLU A 178 -1.55 -9.08 18.59
CA GLU A 178 -0.82 -7.81 18.65
C GLU A 178 -0.92 -7.16 17.26
N PRO A 179 -1.39 -5.90 17.14
CA PRO A 179 -1.14 -5.08 15.97
C PRO A 179 0.36 -4.77 15.99
N GLY A 180 1.13 -5.80 15.71
CA GLY A 180 2.57 -5.83 15.79
C GLY A 180 3.07 -6.35 14.48
N LEU A 181 3.45 -5.41 13.61
CA LEU A 181 4.45 -5.63 12.57
C LEU A 181 5.43 -6.70 13.06
N PHE A 182 5.67 -7.75 12.28
CA PHE A 182 6.83 -8.60 12.51
C PHE A 182 8.03 -7.67 12.53
N ARG A 183 8.55 -7.34 13.72
CA ARG A 183 9.65 -6.39 13.90
C ARG A 183 10.94 -7.11 13.56
N PHE A 184 11.11 -7.43 12.29
CA PHE A 184 12.41 -7.79 11.77
C PHE A 184 13.14 -6.53 11.33
N GLN A 185 14.46 -6.57 11.49
CA GLN A 185 15.36 -5.55 11.00
C GLN A 185 16.25 -6.23 9.98
N LEU A 186 16.37 -5.62 8.80
CA LEU A 186 17.42 -6.00 7.88
C LEU A 186 18.76 -5.76 8.58
N LEU A 187 19.62 -6.77 8.59
CA LEU A 187 20.91 -6.70 9.28
C LEU A 187 21.74 -5.55 8.68
N PRO A 188 22.55 -4.86 9.50
CA PRO A 188 23.42 -3.81 9.00
C PRO A 188 24.40 -4.40 7.98
N VAL A 189 24.44 -3.81 6.79
CA VAL A 189 25.20 -4.38 5.69
C VAL A 189 26.55 -3.71 5.51
N ARG A 190 27.54 -4.49 5.04
CA ARG A 190 28.83 -3.96 4.59
C ARG A 190 28.60 -2.93 3.46
N PRO A 191 29.17 -1.72 3.57
CA PRO A 191 28.95 -0.67 2.58
C PRO A 191 29.60 -1.04 1.24
N SER A 192 28.88 -0.80 0.15
CA SER A 192 29.43 -0.84 -1.21
C SER A 192 30.27 0.42 -1.50
N GLY A 193 30.95 0.43 -2.65
CA GLY A 193 31.50 1.64 -3.26
C GLY A 193 30.42 2.68 -3.60
N GLY A 194 30.85 3.89 -3.99
CA GLY A 194 29.93 4.99 -4.31
C GLY A 194 29.05 4.72 -5.53
N THR A 195 29.61 4.07 -6.55
CA THR A 195 28.88 3.52 -7.69
C THR A 195 28.45 2.09 -7.36
N VAL A 196 27.16 1.79 -7.52
CA VAL A 196 26.60 0.45 -7.28
C VAL A 196 26.38 -0.28 -8.58
N LEU A 197 25.66 0.33 -9.52
CA LEU A 197 25.33 -0.29 -10.79
C LEU A 197 25.25 0.78 -11.87
N GLN A 198 25.81 0.50 -13.03
CA GLN A 198 25.69 1.33 -14.23
C GLN A 198 25.22 0.46 -15.39
N THR A 199 24.23 0.93 -16.13
CA THR A 199 23.80 0.34 -17.41
C THR A 199 24.23 1.27 -18.54
N GLU A 200 24.85 0.70 -19.56
CA GLU A 200 25.36 1.42 -20.74
C GLU A 200 24.72 0.83 -21.99
N ASN A 201 23.94 1.63 -22.73
CA ASN A 201 23.25 1.27 -23.99
C ASN A 201 22.50 -0.08 -23.92
N LEU A 202 21.84 -0.37 -22.79
CA LEU A 202 21.27 -1.68 -22.54
C LEU A 202 20.07 -1.92 -23.46
N GLY A 203 20.08 -3.04 -24.18
CA GLY A 203 19.03 -3.44 -25.10
C GLY A 203 18.68 -4.92 -24.99
N LYS A 204 17.38 -5.23 -25.08
CA LYS A 204 16.87 -6.61 -25.09
C LYS A 204 15.61 -6.72 -25.93
N SER A 205 15.56 -7.75 -26.77
CA SER A 205 14.39 -8.11 -27.58
C SER A 205 14.02 -9.58 -27.35
N PHE A 206 12.72 -9.88 -27.42
CA PHE A 206 12.23 -11.25 -27.53
C PHE A 206 11.40 -11.34 -28.80
N ASP A 207 11.75 -12.31 -29.65
CA ASP A 207 11.20 -12.46 -31.00
C ASP A 207 11.26 -11.14 -31.78
N GLU A 208 10.14 -10.61 -32.24
CA GLU A 208 10.06 -9.32 -32.96
C GLU A 208 9.80 -8.12 -32.03
N GLN A 209 9.60 -8.34 -30.73
CA GLN A 209 9.28 -7.28 -29.77
C GLN A 209 10.53 -6.77 -29.05
N LYS A 210 10.91 -5.52 -29.33
CA LYS A 210 11.93 -4.79 -28.58
C LYS A 210 11.36 -4.38 -27.22
N LEU A 211 11.91 -4.91 -26.13
CA LEU A 211 11.49 -4.55 -24.76
C LEU A 211 12.27 -3.34 -24.23
N LEU A 212 13.59 -3.34 -24.44
CA LEU A 212 14.49 -2.25 -24.06
C LEU A 212 15.39 -1.88 -25.23
N ASN A 213 15.57 -0.58 -25.42
CA ASN A 213 16.49 -0.03 -26.41
C ASN A 213 17.19 1.19 -25.82
N ASP A 214 18.52 1.18 -25.85
CA ASP A 214 19.37 2.30 -25.43
C ASP A 214 19.08 2.77 -23.98
N PHE A 215 18.92 1.83 -23.06
CA PHE A 215 18.66 2.14 -21.66
C PHE A 215 19.97 2.44 -20.92
N GLU A 216 20.08 3.66 -20.40
CA GLU A 216 21.18 4.11 -19.56
C GLU A 216 20.68 4.50 -18.17
N MET A 217 21.41 4.07 -17.16
CA MET A 217 21.08 4.33 -15.77
C MET A 217 22.33 4.24 -14.92
N TYR A 218 22.47 5.18 -13.99
CA TYR A 218 23.50 5.20 -12.97
C TYR A 218 22.86 5.12 -11.59
N ILE A 219 23.31 4.16 -10.78
CA ILE A 219 22.79 3.88 -9.45
C ILE A 219 23.90 4.09 -8.43
N SER A 220 23.65 5.03 -7.52
CA SER A 220 24.57 5.37 -6.43
C SER A 220 24.24 4.58 -5.17
N ARG A 221 25.20 4.47 -4.26
CA ARG A 221 24.99 3.83 -2.95
C ARG A 221 23.88 4.50 -2.15
N GLY A 222 22.95 3.69 -1.65
CA GLY A 222 21.85 4.14 -0.79
C GLY A 222 20.66 4.70 -1.55
N GLU A 223 20.69 4.70 -2.90
CA GLU A 223 19.53 5.08 -3.68
C GLU A 223 18.41 4.03 -3.55
N ARG A 224 17.17 4.53 -3.52
CA ARG A 224 15.96 3.72 -3.50
C ARG A 224 15.15 4.01 -4.76
N ILE A 225 15.11 3.02 -5.65
CA ILE A 225 14.61 3.16 -7.00
C ILE A 225 13.39 2.25 -7.19
N GLY A 226 12.30 2.81 -7.68
CA GLY A 226 11.10 2.09 -8.07
C GLY A 226 11.00 2.01 -9.58
N ILE A 227 10.63 0.85 -10.11
CA ILE A 227 10.40 0.65 -11.53
C ILE A 227 8.92 0.38 -11.74
N VAL A 228 8.28 1.23 -12.53
CA VAL A 228 6.83 1.17 -12.83
C VAL A 228 6.58 1.20 -14.33
N GLY A 229 5.46 0.62 -14.74
CA GLY A 229 5.06 0.55 -16.14
C GLY A 229 4.06 -0.57 -16.39
N PRO A 230 3.50 -0.61 -17.62
CA PRO A 230 2.51 -1.61 -17.97
C PRO A 230 3.08 -3.03 -17.95
N ASN A 231 2.20 -4.01 -17.87
CA ASN A 231 2.63 -5.40 -17.92
C ASN A 231 3.22 -5.75 -19.30
N GLY A 232 4.31 -6.52 -19.29
CA GLY A 232 4.99 -6.91 -20.53
C GLY A 232 5.95 -5.86 -21.11
N CYS A 233 6.20 -4.73 -20.45
CA CYS A 233 7.19 -3.74 -20.92
C CYS A 233 8.65 -4.09 -20.60
N GLY A 234 8.92 -5.20 -19.92
CA GLY A 234 10.29 -5.68 -19.65
C GLY A 234 10.89 -5.31 -18.29
N LYS A 235 10.08 -4.92 -17.28
CA LYS A 235 10.55 -4.60 -15.91
C LYS A 235 11.33 -5.75 -15.26
N SER A 236 10.74 -6.95 -15.21
CA SER A 236 11.39 -8.15 -14.71
C SER A 236 12.62 -8.54 -15.54
N THR A 237 12.55 -8.32 -16.86
CA THR A 237 13.70 -8.53 -17.76
C THR A 237 14.86 -7.61 -17.42
N LEU A 238 14.60 -6.33 -17.14
CA LEU A 238 15.60 -5.36 -16.71
C LEU A 238 16.25 -5.79 -15.39
N LEU A 239 15.46 -6.19 -14.40
CA LEU A 239 15.98 -6.71 -13.12
C LEU A 239 16.84 -7.96 -13.33
N LYS A 240 16.40 -8.92 -14.16
CA LYS A 240 17.16 -10.14 -14.46
C LYS A 240 18.48 -9.82 -15.16
N MET A 241 18.53 -8.81 -16.03
CA MET A 241 19.79 -8.33 -16.63
C MET A 241 20.70 -7.66 -15.59
N MET A 242 20.15 -6.79 -14.74
CA MET A 242 20.90 -6.15 -13.65
C MET A 242 21.46 -7.16 -12.65
N ALA A 243 20.73 -8.24 -12.38
CA ALA A 243 21.16 -9.36 -11.54
C ALA A 243 22.20 -10.28 -12.19
N GLY A 244 22.54 -10.07 -13.47
CA GLY A 244 23.42 -10.94 -14.24
C GLY A 244 22.82 -12.32 -14.59
N ARG A 245 21.49 -12.49 -14.42
CA ARG A 245 20.77 -13.74 -14.73
C ARG A 245 20.32 -13.82 -16.19
N LEU A 246 20.32 -12.70 -16.90
CA LEU A 246 19.98 -12.62 -18.32
C LEU A 246 21.02 -11.78 -19.05
N VAL A 247 21.52 -12.30 -20.19
CA VAL A 247 22.48 -11.59 -21.03
C VAL A 247 21.74 -10.57 -21.90
N PRO A 248 22.16 -9.29 -21.91
CA PRO A 248 21.60 -8.28 -22.81
C PRO A 248 22.02 -8.55 -24.26
N ASP A 249 21.18 -8.13 -25.22
CA ASP A 249 21.53 -8.24 -26.64
C ASP A 249 22.43 -7.08 -27.08
N MET A 250 22.29 -5.92 -26.43
CA MET A 250 23.11 -4.74 -26.65
C MET A 250 23.50 -4.10 -25.31
N GLY A 251 24.67 -3.45 -25.29
CA GLY A 251 25.16 -2.76 -24.11
C GLY A 251 25.69 -3.70 -23.03
N ARG A 252 25.85 -3.19 -21.81
CA ARG A 252 26.34 -3.96 -20.66
C ARG A 252 25.85 -3.40 -19.34
N VAL A 253 25.88 -4.25 -18.32
CA VAL A 253 25.71 -3.87 -16.92
C VAL A 253 27.07 -3.92 -16.24
N VAL A 254 27.49 -2.80 -15.64
CA VAL A 254 28.73 -2.67 -14.88
C VAL A 254 28.38 -2.61 -13.40
N ILE A 255 28.86 -3.60 -12.64
CA ILE A 255 28.67 -3.68 -11.19
C ILE A 255 29.83 -2.97 -10.50
N GLY A 256 29.51 -2.13 -9.51
CA GLY A 256 30.47 -1.36 -8.74
C GLY A 256 31.29 -2.18 -7.74
N HIS A 257 32.24 -1.51 -7.08
CA HIS A 257 33.14 -2.15 -6.13
C HIS A 257 32.43 -2.57 -4.83
N ASN A 258 32.72 -3.76 -4.32
CA ASN A 258 32.12 -4.34 -3.10
C ASN A 258 30.58 -4.37 -3.12
N VAL A 259 29.97 -4.50 -4.30
CA VAL A 259 28.53 -4.70 -4.42
C VAL A 259 28.22 -6.17 -4.19
N ASP A 260 27.36 -6.41 -3.21
CA ASP A 260 26.83 -7.73 -2.89
C ASP A 260 25.32 -7.69 -3.16
N LEU A 261 24.91 -8.34 -4.24
CA LEU A 261 23.60 -8.19 -4.84
C LEU A 261 22.70 -9.38 -4.47
N GLY A 262 21.60 -9.06 -3.79
CA GLY A 262 20.51 -9.99 -3.54
C GLY A 262 19.37 -9.77 -4.53
N PHE A 263 18.83 -10.85 -5.12
CA PHE A 263 17.71 -10.76 -6.06
C PHE A 263 16.54 -11.63 -5.61
N TYR A 264 15.39 -10.98 -5.42
CA TYR A 264 14.10 -11.59 -5.17
C TYR A 264 13.32 -11.66 -6.49
N ASP A 265 13.13 -12.88 -7.00
CA ASP A 265 12.41 -13.15 -8.25
C ASP A 265 10.97 -13.54 -7.94
N GLN A 266 10.02 -13.09 -8.77
CA GLN A 266 8.60 -13.42 -8.69
C GLN A 266 8.35 -14.94 -8.77
N GLU A 267 9.19 -15.67 -9.49
CA GLU A 267 9.10 -17.14 -9.62
C GLU A 267 9.57 -17.88 -8.36
N LEU A 268 10.09 -17.16 -7.35
CA LEU A 268 10.64 -17.71 -6.10
C LEU A 268 11.73 -18.77 -6.33
N ALA A 269 12.40 -18.70 -7.48
CA ALA A 269 13.45 -19.63 -7.90
C ALA A 269 14.68 -19.65 -6.97
N SER A 270 14.76 -18.72 -6.01
CA SER A 270 15.79 -18.72 -4.99
C SER A 270 15.64 -19.87 -3.99
N VAL A 271 14.45 -20.43 -3.80
CA VAL A 271 14.19 -21.46 -2.77
C VAL A 271 14.17 -22.86 -3.38
N SER A 272 14.91 -23.81 -2.79
CA SER A 272 14.91 -25.20 -3.23
C SER A 272 13.63 -25.93 -2.84
N ASP A 273 12.90 -26.43 -3.83
CA ASP A 273 11.65 -27.19 -3.62
C ASP A 273 11.86 -28.50 -2.83
N HIS A 274 13.08 -29.04 -2.83
CA HIS A 274 13.41 -30.30 -2.18
C HIS A 274 13.72 -30.16 -0.69
N ASN A 275 14.14 -28.97 -0.25
CA ASN A 275 14.52 -28.73 1.13
C ASN A 275 13.28 -28.56 2.03
N THR A 276 13.44 -28.84 3.32
CA THR A 276 12.50 -28.37 4.35
C THR A 276 12.76 -26.90 4.65
N VAL A 277 11.76 -26.17 5.14
CA VAL A 277 11.89 -24.75 5.55
C VAL A 277 13.12 -24.52 6.42
N LEU A 278 13.31 -25.36 7.44
CA LEU A 278 14.42 -25.23 8.38
C LEU A 278 15.79 -25.53 7.74
N ALA A 279 15.88 -26.59 6.92
CA ALA A 279 17.09 -26.91 6.17
C ALA A 279 17.51 -25.79 5.20
N GLU A 280 16.52 -25.13 4.56
CA GLU A 280 16.79 -23.99 3.68
C GLU A 280 17.43 -22.84 4.45
N MET A 281 16.86 -22.47 5.61
CA MET A 281 17.42 -21.40 6.44
C MET A 281 18.79 -21.78 7.02
N GLN A 282 18.99 -23.06 7.36
CA GLN A 282 20.28 -23.55 7.84
C GLN A 282 21.35 -23.54 6.74
N SER A 283 20.97 -23.68 5.46
CA SER A 283 21.91 -23.55 4.34
C SER A 283 22.46 -22.13 4.19
N VAL A 284 21.64 -21.14 4.57
CA VAL A 284 21.97 -19.70 4.50
C VAL A 284 22.80 -19.26 5.69
N ASP A 285 22.46 -19.74 6.90
CA ASP A 285 23.26 -19.53 8.10
C ASP A 285 23.60 -20.86 8.78
N PRO A 286 24.71 -21.51 8.34
CA PRO A 286 25.15 -22.77 8.92
C PRO A 286 25.63 -22.65 10.37
N VAL A 287 25.88 -21.43 10.86
CA VAL A 287 26.41 -21.15 12.20
C VAL A 287 25.28 -20.99 13.21
N ALA A 288 24.11 -20.52 12.78
CA ALA A 288 22.94 -20.38 13.64
C ALA A 288 22.46 -21.72 14.21
N THR A 289 22.08 -21.70 15.48
CA THR A 289 21.44 -22.83 16.14
C THR A 289 20.02 -23.03 15.61
N LEU A 290 19.51 -24.27 15.68
CA LEU A 290 18.12 -24.55 15.29
C LEU A 290 17.10 -23.75 16.11
N GLY A 291 17.41 -23.44 17.38
CA GLY A 291 16.56 -22.61 18.23
C GLY A 291 16.48 -21.16 17.71
N GLU A 292 17.59 -20.59 17.28
CA GLU A 292 17.64 -19.24 16.68
C GLU A 292 16.90 -19.20 15.34
N LEU A 293 17.08 -20.21 14.48
CA LEU A 293 16.38 -20.30 13.20
C LEU A 293 14.86 -20.46 13.40
N ARG A 294 14.42 -21.28 14.36
CA ARG A 294 13.00 -21.41 14.71
C ARG A 294 12.42 -20.13 15.29
N SER A 295 13.17 -19.44 16.15
CA SER A 295 12.75 -18.15 16.70
C SER A 295 12.64 -17.09 15.60
N PHE A 296 13.57 -17.10 14.64
CA PHE A 296 13.53 -16.23 13.48
C PHE A 296 12.34 -16.55 12.58
N LEU A 297 12.13 -17.80 12.17
CA LEU A 297 10.97 -18.22 11.36
C LEU A 297 9.64 -17.91 12.08
N GLY A 298 9.57 -18.19 13.38
CA GLY A 298 8.40 -17.89 14.22
C GLY A 298 8.09 -16.39 14.28
N ALA A 299 9.13 -15.55 14.30
CA ALA A 299 9.00 -14.10 14.24
C ALA A 299 8.48 -13.57 12.89
N PHE A 300 8.29 -14.41 11.87
CA PHE A 300 7.63 -14.08 10.60
C PHE A 300 6.34 -14.89 10.38
N GLY A 301 5.81 -15.50 11.45
CA GLY A 301 4.54 -16.21 11.43
C GLY A 301 4.61 -17.59 10.77
N PHE A 302 5.76 -18.26 10.79
CA PHE A 302 5.82 -19.70 10.54
C PHE A 302 5.47 -20.45 11.83
N GLY A 303 4.44 -21.29 11.75
CA GLY A 303 4.07 -22.22 12.82
C GLY A 303 5.10 -23.35 12.97
N GLU A 304 5.11 -23.98 14.14
CA GLU A 304 6.00 -25.11 14.42
C GLU A 304 5.77 -26.30 13.47
N ASP A 305 4.55 -26.43 12.97
CA ASP A 305 4.13 -27.43 11.98
C ASP A 305 4.74 -27.22 10.60
N LEU A 306 5.19 -26.00 10.29
CA LEU A 306 5.76 -25.65 8.99
C LEU A 306 7.29 -25.85 8.94
N PHE A 307 7.98 -25.92 10.07
CA PHE A 307 9.46 -25.94 10.09
C PHE A 307 10.05 -27.15 9.34
N ASP A 308 9.43 -28.31 9.50
CA ASP A 308 9.88 -29.56 8.87
C ASP A 308 9.13 -29.86 7.56
N ARG A 309 8.27 -28.94 7.11
CA ARG A 309 7.52 -29.09 5.86
C ARG A 309 8.44 -28.81 4.66
N GLN A 310 8.28 -29.61 3.61
CA GLN A 310 8.97 -29.39 2.34
C GLN A 310 8.49 -28.11 1.66
N VAL A 311 9.43 -27.36 1.09
CA VAL A 311 9.17 -26.10 0.38
C VAL A 311 8.16 -26.29 -0.76
N ALA A 312 8.25 -27.40 -1.51
CA ALA A 312 7.29 -27.72 -2.58
C ALA A 312 5.82 -27.82 -2.12
N ARG A 313 5.57 -28.07 -0.82
CA ARG A 313 4.22 -28.19 -0.25
C ARG A 313 3.70 -26.89 0.35
N LEU A 314 4.51 -25.85 0.43
CA LEU A 314 4.11 -24.56 0.96
C LEU A 314 3.18 -23.84 -0.03
N SER A 315 2.26 -23.06 0.51
CA SER A 315 1.48 -22.11 -0.30
C SER A 315 2.41 -21.05 -0.91
N GLY A 316 1.96 -20.38 -1.98
CA GLY A 316 2.74 -19.32 -2.63
C GLY A 316 3.17 -18.22 -1.66
N GLY A 317 2.29 -17.84 -0.70
CA GLY A 317 2.63 -16.83 0.30
C GLY A 317 3.57 -17.30 1.40
N GLU A 318 3.51 -18.57 1.80
CA GLU A 318 4.53 -19.16 2.67
C GLU A 318 5.89 -19.23 1.94
N ARG A 319 5.92 -19.65 0.68
CA ARG A 319 7.16 -19.67 -0.12
C ARG A 319 7.75 -18.27 -0.29
N GLY A 320 6.91 -17.27 -0.57
CA GLY A 320 7.34 -15.87 -0.69
C GLY A 320 7.96 -15.35 0.60
N ARG A 321 7.32 -15.61 1.74
CA ARG A 321 7.87 -15.26 3.06
C ARG A 321 9.22 -15.95 3.33
N LEU A 322 9.35 -17.23 2.97
CA LEU A 322 10.62 -17.95 3.13
C LEU A 322 11.73 -17.37 2.25
N ALA A 323 11.44 -17.07 0.99
CA ALA A 323 12.38 -16.44 0.07
C ALA A 323 12.85 -15.06 0.59
N LEU A 324 11.93 -14.28 1.14
CA LEU A 324 12.24 -13.00 1.77
C LEU A 324 13.15 -13.18 2.99
N MET A 325 12.84 -14.13 3.86
CA MET A 325 13.64 -14.43 5.05
C MET A 325 15.05 -14.88 4.72
N ARG A 326 15.20 -15.72 3.68
CA ARG A 326 16.49 -16.09 3.14
C ARG A 326 17.29 -14.87 2.71
N LEU A 327 16.68 -13.98 1.90
CA LEU A 327 17.32 -12.74 1.43
C LEU A 327 17.76 -11.83 2.59
N ILE A 328 16.92 -11.69 3.61
CA ILE A 328 17.22 -10.91 4.82
C ILE A 328 18.44 -11.48 5.56
N LYS A 329 18.52 -12.81 5.64
CA LYS A 329 19.56 -13.53 6.37
C LYS A 329 20.88 -13.55 5.60
N GLU A 330 20.84 -13.60 4.26
CA GLU A 330 22.02 -13.48 3.39
C GLU A 330 22.73 -12.13 3.55
N GLY A 331 21.99 -11.06 3.90
CA GLY A 331 22.59 -9.78 4.29
C GLY A 331 23.28 -9.05 3.13
N HIS A 332 22.67 -9.02 1.95
CA HIS A 332 23.16 -8.30 0.77
C HIS A 332 23.07 -6.78 0.92
N ASN A 333 23.99 -6.03 0.29
CA ASN A 333 24.04 -4.55 0.40
C ASN A 333 23.28 -3.81 -0.71
N THR A 334 22.90 -4.55 -1.74
CA THR A 334 22.07 -4.08 -2.84
C THR A 334 20.96 -5.10 -3.06
N LEU A 335 19.70 -4.66 -2.99
CA LEU A 335 18.54 -5.53 -3.18
C LEU A 335 17.82 -5.19 -4.47
N LEU A 336 17.61 -6.21 -5.30
CA LEU A 336 16.75 -6.19 -6.47
C LEU A 336 15.47 -6.98 -6.11
N LEU A 337 14.32 -6.32 -6.08
CA LEU A 337 13.05 -6.95 -5.71
C LEU A 337 12.05 -6.89 -6.86
N ASP A 338 11.65 -8.04 -7.40
CA ASP A 338 10.61 -8.14 -8.42
C ASP A 338 9.26 -8.52 -7.78
N GLU A 339 8.34 -7.57 -7.73
CA GLU A 339 6.98 -7.71 -7.18
C GLU A 339 6.94 -8.38 -5.79
N PRO A 340 7.66 -7.84 -4.78
CA PRO A 340 7.83 -8.51 -3.49
C PRO A 340 6.54 -8.64 -2.68
N THR A 341 5.49 -7.91 -3.03
CA THR A 341 4.22 -7.85 -2.29
C THR A 341 3.13 -8.79 -2.82
N ASN A 342 3.29 -9.37 -4.02
CA ASN A 342 2.22 -10.12 -4.73
C ASN A 342 1.74 -11.40 -4.02
N HIS A 343 2.56 -11.98 -3.16
CA HIS A 343 2.22 -13.22 -2.44
C HIS A 343 2.17 -13.03 -0.93
N LEU A 344 2.26 -11.78 -0.46
CA LEU A 344 2.29 -11.49 0.96
C LEU A 344 0.89 -11.09 1.44
N ASP A 345 0.51 -11.61 2.60
CA ASP A 345 -0.66 -11.11 3.31
C ASP A 345 -0.41 -9.67 3.79
N ILE A 346 -1.48 -9.00 4.17
CA ILE A 346 -1.45 -7.60 4.62
C ILE A 346 -0.37 -7.40 5.70
N ARG A 347 -0.27 -8.28 6.69
CA ARG A 347 0.69 -8.15 7.80
C ARG A 347 2.13 -8.31 7.36
N SER A 348 2.40 -9.27 6.47
CA SER A 348 3.75 -9.51 5.95
C SER A 348 4.21 -8.37 5.06
N ARG A 349 3.32 -7.77 4.26
CA ARG A 349 3.61 -6.56 3.47
C ARG A 349 4.01 -5.40 4.38
N GLU A 350 3.24 -5.17 5.44
CA GLU A 350 3.49 -4.13 6.45
C GLU A 350 4.87 -4.29 7.11
N SER A 351 5.19 -5.54 7.46
CA SER A 351 6.45 -5.88 8.10
C SER A 351 7.64 -5.70 7.15
N LEU A 352 7.45 -6.07 5.87
CA LEU A 352 8.42 -5.81 4.80
C LEU A 352 8.65 -4.32 4.58
N GLU A 353 7.60 -3.52 4.50
CA GLU A 353 7.70 -2.06 4.40
C GLU A 353 8.52 -1.49 5.56
N ALA A 354 8.17 -1.85 6.80
CA ALA A 354 8.86 -1.36 8.00
C ALA A 354 10.35 -1.74 8.03
N ALA A 355 10.69 -2.91 7.52
CA ALA A 355 12.08 -3.35 7.42
C ALA A 355 12.84 -2.61 6.31
N LEU A 356 12.25 -2.47 5.12
CA LEU A 356 12.87 -1.77 3.98
C LEU A 356 13.07 -0.28 4.26
N ILE A 357 12.17 0.36 5.02
CA ILE A 357 12.34 1.76 5.46
C ILE A 357 13.63 1.93 6.29
N LYS A 358 13.97 0.94 7.13
CA LYS A 358 15.17 0.96 7.98
C LYS A 358 16.43 0.45 7.28
N TYR A 359 16.30 -0.10 6.08
CA TYR A 359 17.41 -0.61 5.31
C TYR A 359 18.30 0.53 4.81
N SER A 360 19.59 0.42 5.06
CA SER A 360 20.61 1.41 4.69
C SER A 360 21.36 1.10 3.40
N GLY A 361 21.09 -0.06 2.78
CA GLY A 361 21.66 -0.43 1.49
C GLY A 361 20.94 0.20 0.31
N THR A 362 21.33 -0.20 -0.90
CA THR A 362 20.74 0.26 -2.15
C THR A 362 19.56 -0.63 -2.51
N LEU A 363 18.46 -0.06 -2.97
CA LEU A 363 17.22 -0.79 -3.21
C LEU A 363 16.66 -0.47 -4.59
N ILE A 364 16.35 -1.49 -5.38
CA ILE A 364 15.68 -1.37 -6.68
C ILE A 364 14.47 -2.31 -6.64
N VAL A 365 13.27 -1.76 -6.76
CA VAL A 365 12.02 -2.54 -6.65
C VAL A 365 11.13 -2.33 -7.86
N VAL A 366 10.64 -3.43 -8.42
CA VAL A 366 9.46 -3.43 -9.29
C VAL A 366 8.25 -3.75 -8.40
N SER A 367 7.25 -2.87 -8.41
CA SER A 367 6.02 -3.10 -7.65
C SER A 367 4.86 -2.37 -8.32
N HIS A 368 3.67 -2.97 -8.23
CA HIS A 368 2.41 -2.32 -8.55
C HIS A 368 1.73 -1.66 -7.35
N ASP A 369 2.28 -1.81 -6.14
CA ASP A 369 1.73 -1.24 -4.92
C ASP A 369 2.15 0.23 -4.74
N ARG A 370 1.18 1.13 -4.91
CA ARG A 370 1.35 2.59 -4.77
C ARG A 370 1.85 2.98 -3.38
N ARG A 371 1.24 2.43 -2.34
CA ARG A 371 1.58 2.75 -0.94
C ARG A 371 2.99 2.28 -0.61
N PHE A 372 3.35 1.09 -1.08
CA PHE A 372 4.70 0.56 -0.94
C PHE A 372 5.74 1.46 -1.62
N LEU A 373 5.51 1.84 -2.88
CA LEU A 373 6.43 2.70 -3.62
C LEU A 373 6.55 4.08 -2.97
N ASN A 374 5.45 4.70 -2.55
CA ASN A 374 5.46 6.04 -1.93
C ASN A 374 6.28 6.11 -0.64
N LYS A 375 6.27 5.03 0.16
CA LYS A 375 7.00 5.01 1.43
C LYS A 375 8.50 4.73 1.28
N ILE A 376 8.89 4.04 0.22
CA ILE A 376 10.21 3.42 0.12
C ILE A 376 11.08 4.08 -0.95
N VAL A 377 10.50 4.55 -2.05
CA VAL A 377 11.23 4.96 -3.24
C VAL A 377 11.37 6.48 -3.33
N ASP A 378 12.58 6.93 -3.69
CA ASP A 378 12.91 8.34 -3.91
C ASP A 378 13.10 8.68 -5.41
N LYS A 379 13.26 7.66 -6.26
CA LYS A 379 13.49 7.78 -7.70
C LYS A 379 12.67 6.76 -8.48
N LEU A 380 11.90 7.19 -9.47
CA LEU A 380 11.09 6.30 -10.30
C LEU A 380 11.65 6.14 -11.72
N VAL A 381 11.62 4.92 -12.22
CA VAL A 381 11.87 4.58 -13.62
C VAL A 381 10.55 4.16 -14.22
N VAL A 382 10.05 4.98 -15.15
CA VAL A 382 8.75 4.80 -15.77
C VAL A 382 8.92 4.29 -17.18
N PHE A 383 8.42 3.08 -17.43
CA PHE A 383 8.28 2.55 -18.78
C PHE A 383 6.99 3.11 -19.41
N PRO A 384 7.08 3.79 -20.56
CA PRO A 384 5.92 4.40 -21.20
C PRO A 384 4.91 3.33 -21.64
N ALA A 385 3.63 3.66 -21.53
CA ALA A 385 2.56 2.85 -22.13
C ALA A 385 2.51 3.06 -23.65
N ALA A 386 2.08 2.03 -24.39
CA ALA A 386 1.97 2.10 -25.85
C ALA A 386 1.08 3.26 -26.35
N ASN A 387 0.18 3.78 -25.50
CA ASN A 387 -0.70 4.90 -25.82
C ASN A 387 -0.06 6.30 -25.65
N ASP A 388 1.08 6.42 -24.96
CA ASP A 388 1.83 7.68 -24.83
C ASP A 388 2.77 7.93 -26.04
N LEU A 389 2.71 7.07 -27.07
CA LEU A 389 3.52 7.16 -28.28
C LEU A 389 3.00 8.18 -29.32
N VAL A 390 1.91 8.89 -29.04
CA VAL A 390 1.40 9.92 -29.95
C VAL A 390 2.18 11.22 -29.74
N GLY A 391 3.31 11.36 -30.44
CA GLY A 391 3.92 12.66 -30.74
C GLY A 391 5.25 13.02 -30.07
N ARG A 392 5.89 12.12 -29.31
CA ARG A 392 7.27 12.34 -28.80
C ARG A 392 8.14 11.12 -29.09
N ALA A 393 9.41 11.40 -29.41
CA ALA A 393 10.40 10.44 -29.90
C ALA A 393 10.41 9.10 -29.12
N GLU A 394 10.11 8.02 -29.84
CA GLU A 394 10.44 6.62 -29.58
C GLU A 394 10.59 6.21 -28.11
N GLY A 395 9.51 5.82 -27.42
CA GLY A 395 9.53 4.79 -26.37
C GLY A 395 10.59 4.86 -25.26
N ARG A 396 11.22 6.00 -24.98
CA ARG A 396 12.33 6.09 -24.02
C ARG A 396 11.81 5.99 -22.60
N THR A 397 12.40 5.09 -21.82
CA THR A 397 12.18 5.00 -20.38
C THR A 397 12.49 6.35 -19.73
N ARG A 398 11.58 6.86 -18.90
CA ARG A 398 11.76 8.14 -18.22
C ARG A 398 12.24 7.91 -16.79
N ILE A 399 13.29 8.62 -16.39
CA ILE A 399 13.74 8.66 -14.99
C ILE A 399 13.12 9.90 -14.36
N PHE A 400 12.32 9.69 -13.32
CA PHE A 400 11.68 10.72 -12.53
C PHE A 400 12.28 10.75 -11.13
N LEU A 401 12.56 11.94 -10.61
CA LEU A 401 13.02 12.14 -9.25
C LEU A 401 11.81 12.53 -8.39
N GLY A 402 11.50 11.71 -7.39
CA GLY A 402 10.28 11.83 -6.60
C GLY A 402 9.58 10.48 -6.43
N ASN A 403 8.56 10.48 -5.57
CA ASN A 403 7.77 9.29 -5.27
C ASN A 403 6.66 9.08 -6.33
N TYR A 404 5.81 8.07 -6.14
CA TYR A 404 4.76 7.74 -7.11
C TYR A 404 3.59 8.74 -7.10
N GLU A 405 3.27 9.33 -5.95
CA GLU A 405 2.29 10.42 -5.84
C GLU A 405 2.70 11.66 -6.64
N ASP A 406 3.96 12.08 -6.54
CA ASP A 406 4.52 13.20 -7.30
C ASP A 406 4.39 12.96 -8.81
N PHE A 407 4.72 11.74 -9.25
CA PHE A 407 4.58 11.33 -10.64
C PHE A 407 3.12 11.34 -11.11
N SER A 408 2.19 10.80 -10.31
CA SER A 408 0.76 10.77 -10.63
C SER A 408 0.16 12.18 -10.74
N ARG A 409 0.54 13.08 -9.83
CA ARG A 409 0.13 14.49 -9.86
C ARG A 409 0.62 15.16 -11.15
N GLN A 410 1.88 14.96 -11.51
CA GLN A 410 2.43 15.52 -12.75
C GLN A 410 1.73 14.96 -13.99
N LYS A 411 1.51 13.63 -14.06
CA LYS A 411 0.80 13.00 -15.17
C LYS A 411 -0.62 13.54 -15.33
N THR A 412 -1.30 13.81 -14.22
CA THR A 412 -2.65 14.40 -14.22
C THR A 412 -2.64 15.83 -14.75
N LEU A 413 -1.68 16.64 -14.32
CA LEU A 413 -1.49 18.02 -14.81
C LEU A 413 -1.13 18.05 -16.31
N GLU A 414 -0.24 17.16 -16.76
CA GLU A 414 0.13 17.01 -18.17
C GLU A 414 -1.08 16.62 -19.02
N LYS A 415 -1.88 15.64 -18.59
CA LYS A 415 -3.13 15.24 -19.27
C LYS A 415 -4.15 16.39 -19.32
N ALA A 416 -4.30 17.15 -18.24
CA ALA A 416 -5.20 18.30 -18.20
C ALA A 416 -4.74 19.40 -19.17
N GLN A 417 -3.43 19.68 -19.23
CA GLN A 417 -2.85 20.62 -20.19
C GLN A 417 -3.01 20.15 -21.63
N GLU A 418 -2.80 18.87 -21.92
CA GLU A 418 -3.00 18.31 -23.26
C GLU A 418 -4.47 18.37 -23.69
N GLN A 419 -5.42 18.13 -22.79
CA GLN A 419 -6.85 18.28 -23.07
C GLN A 419 -7.24 19.76 -23.32
N LEU A 420 -6.64 20.71 -22.59
CA LEU A 420 -6.84 22.15 -22.83
C LEU A 420 -6.28 22.58 -24.19
N VAL A 421 -5.09 22.08 -24.57
CA VAL A 421 -4.46 22.36 -25.87
C VAL A 421 -5.22 21.69 -27.02
N ALA A 422 -5.69 20.45 -26.84
CA ALA A 422 -6.53 19.75 -27.82
C ALA A 422 -7.88 20.46 -28.02
N GLY A 423 -8.52 20.92 -26.94
CA GLY A 423 -9.74 21.73 -26.98
C GLY A 423 -9.56 23.07 -27.69
N ALA A 424 -8.42 23.74 -27.48
CA ALA A 424 -8.07 24.98 -28.18
C ALA A 424 -7.78 24.78 -29.68
N THR A 425 -7.36 23.57 -30.08
CA THR A 425 -7.05 23.25 -31.48
C THR A 425 -8.32 22.97 -32.29
N ILE A 426 -9.40 22.48 -31.66
CA ILE A 426 -10.69 22.26 -32.31
C ILE A 426 -11.42 23.61 -32.59
N GLN A 427 -11.20 24.65 -31.77
CA GLN A 427 -11.81 25.97 -31.99
C GLN A 427 -11.18 26.79 -33.14
N LYS A 428 -10.05 26.38 -33.74
CA LYS A 428 -9.41 27.13 -34.84
C LYS A 428 -9.85 26.73 -36.26
N LYS A 429 -10.78 25.76 -36.42
CA LYS A 429 -11.40 25.43 -37.72
C LYS A 429 -12.91 25.58 -37.67
N GLY A 430 -13.38 26.83 -37.65
CA GLY A 430 -14.81 27.11 -37.73
C GLY A 430 -15.18 28.57 -37.43
N ALA A 431 -14.52 29.54 -38.07
CA ALA A 431 -14.95 30.94 -37.99
C ALA A 431 -16.05 31.23 -39.04
N GLY A 432 -17.29 30.84 -38.71
CA GLY A 432 -18.50 31.38 -39.32
C GLY A 432 -19.12 32.42 -38.39
N LYS A 433 -19.49 33.59 -38.92
CA LYS A 433 -20.01 34.76 -38.16
C LYS A 433 -21.18 34.41 -37.22
N PRO A 434 -21.28 35.06 -36.05
CA PRO A 434 -22.37 34.82 -35.10
C PRO A 434 -23.61 35.62 -35.48
N ASN A 435 -24.78 34.98 -35.37
CA ASN A 435 -26.08 35.65 -35.30
C ASN A 435 -26.58 35.51 -33.86
N GLU A 436 -26.97 36.64 -33.27
CA GLU A 436 -27.51 36.76 -31.92
C GLU A 436 -28.84 36.01 -31.79
N ALA A 437 -28.95 35.11 -30.82
CA ALA A 437 -30.08 34.97 -29.90
C ALA A 437 -29.88 33.75 -28.98
N GLU A 438 -30.17 33.99 -27.69
CA GLU A 438 -30.50 33.00 -26.65
C GLU A 438 -29.36 32.15 -26.06
N SER A 439 -28.61 32.74 -25.12
CA SER A 439 -27.94 32.00 -24.05
C SER A 439 -28.79 32.02 -22.78
N THR A 440 -29.53 30.94 -22.54
CA THR A 440 -30.04 30.60 -21.20
C THR A 440 -28.91 30.09 -20.32
N ALA A 441 -28.79 30.75 -19.16
CA ALA A 441 -27.98 30.51 -17.97
C ALA A 441 -27.39 29.10 -17.74
N ILE A 442 -26.07 29.04 -17.50
CA ILE A 442 -25.44 28.17 -16.50
C ILE A 442 -24.35 28.99 -15.78
N ASN A 443 -24.45 29.03 -14.45
CA ASN A 443 -23.66 29.84 -13.52
C ASN A 443 -22.15 29.53 -13.55
N GLY A 444 -21.34 30.52 -13.92
CA GLY A 444 -19.94 30.63 -13.52
C GLY A 444 -19.79 31.80 -12.54
N ARG A 445 -19.31 31.53 -11.32
CA ARG A 445 -19.06 32.58 -10.30
C ARG A 445 -18.04 33.59 -10.84
N ALA A 446 -18.34 34.88 -10.67
CA ALA A 446 -17.46 35.97 -11.08
C ALA A 446 -16.21 36.04 -10.16
N PRO A 447 -15.05 36.48 -10.67
CA PRO A 447 -13.85 36.68 -9.86
C PRO A 447 -14.09 37.71 -8.76
N LEU A 448 -13.59 37.41 -7.55
CA LEU A 448 -13.82 38.21 -6.34
C LEU A 448 -13.30 39.65 -6.50
N SER A 449 -14.08 40.62 -6.03
CA SER A 449 -13.71 42.04 -6.09
C SER A 449 -12.49 42.30 -5.19
N LYS A 450 -11.58 43.20 -5.61
CA LYS A 450 -10.38 43.61 -4.84
C LYS A 450 -10.68 44.05 -3.40
N ASN A 451 -11.90 44.46 -3.09
CA ASN A 451 -12.34 44.81 -1.74
C ASN A 451 -12.73 43.59 -0.88
N GLU A 452 -13.20 42.50 -1.49
CA GLU A 452 -13.53 41.25 -0.79
C GLU A 452 -12.29 40.45 -0.45
N GLN A 453 -11.29 40.43 -1.34
CA GLN A 453 -9.97 39.83 -1.07
C GLN A 453 -9.32 40.46 0.18
N LYS A 454 -9.26 41.80 0.25
CA LYS A 454 -8.73 42.51 1.43
C LYS A 454 -9.52 42.28 2.71
N ARG A 455 -10.82 42.01 2.62
CA ARG A 455 -11.64 41.69 3.81
C ARG A 455 -11.32 40.28 4.31
N ARG A 456 -11.06 39.35 3.42
CA ARG A 456 -10.73 37.94 3.71
C ARG A 456 -9.31 37.78 4.25
N GLU A 457 -8.33 38.50 3.69
CA GLU A 457 -6.98 38.59 4.25
C GLU A 457 -7.00 39.01 5.73
N LYS A 458 -7.84 39.99 6.08
CA LYS A 458 -8.03 40.41 7.48
C LYS A 458 -8.73 39.38 8.37
N LEU A 459 -9.50 38.46 7.80
CA LEU A 459 -10.13 37.38 8.55
C LEU A 459 -9.14 36.25 8.81
N ILE A 460 -8.30 35.94 7.82
CA ILE A 460 -7.16 35.00 7.94
C ILE A 460 -6.18 35.49 9.00
N GLU A 461 -5.77 36.76 8.95
CA GLU A 461 -4.85 37.35 9.95
C GLU A 461 -5.43 37.28 11.37
N LYS A 462 -6.76 37.43 11.52
CA LYS A 462 -7.43 37.25 12.81
C LYS A 462 -7.42 35.80 13.27
N ALA A 463 -7.73 34.85 12.39
CA ALA A 463 -7.71 33.42 12.70
C ALA A 463 -6.29 32.94 13.09
N GLU A 464 -5.26 33.42 12.40
CA GLU A 464 -3.86 33.12 12.75
C GLU A 464 -3.52 33.65 14.14
N SER A 465 -3.94 34.88 14.46
CA SER A 465 -3.72 35.46 15.78
C SER A 465 -4.43 34.68 16.89
N THR A 466 -5.66 34.19 16.65
CA THR A 466 -6.41 33.40 17.64
C THR A 466 -5.83 32.01 17.84
N ILE A 467 -5.41 31.34 16.75
CA ILE A 467 -4.72 30.05 16.81
C ILE A 467 -3.45 30.17 17.66
N LEU A 468 -2.63 31.18 17.41
CA LEU A 468 -1.38 31.37 18.14
C LEU A 468 -1.62 31.62 19.64
N THR A 469 -2.64 32.41 20.01
CA THR A 469 -3.01 32.60 21.42
C THR A 469 -3.53 31.32 22.09
N LEU A 470 -4.27 30.49 21.36
CA LEU A 470 -4.82 29.23 21.87
C LEU A 470 -3.73 28.17 22.05
N GLU A 471 -2.75 28.13 21.16
CA GLU A 471 -1.56 27.28 21.28
C GLU A 471 -0.72 27.67 22.51
N GLU A 472 -0.48 28.97 22.72
CA GLU A 472 0.19 29.47 23.92
C GLU A 472 -0.60 29.11 25.20
N GLU A 473 -1.93 29.30 25.21
CA GLU A 473 -2.77 28.90 26.35
C GLU A 473 -2.68 27.39 26.61
N LYS A 474 -2.72 26.57 25.56
CA LYS A 474 -2.60 25.11 25.67
C LYS A 474 -1.28 24.69 26.31
N ASP A 475 -0.16 25.29 25.88
CA ASP A 475 1.15 25.00 26.44
C ASP A 475 1.25 25.40 27.92
N THR A 476 0.64 26.52 28.32
CA THR A 476 0.58 26.89 29.75
C THR A 476 -0.24 25.90 30.58
N VAL A 477 -1.38 25.44 30.06
CA VAL A 477 -2.27 24.49 30.75
C VAL A 477 -1.58 23.13 30.89
N ILE A 478 -0.89 22.65 29.84
CA ILE A 478 -0.11 21.41 29.87
C ILE A 478 1.02 21.52 30.90
N THR A 479 1.72 22.65 30.93
CA THR A 479 2.79 22.90 31.90
C THR A 479 2.25 22.89 33.33
N GLU A 480 1.10 23.53 33.60
CA GLU A 480 0.45 23.50 34.92
C GLU A 480 0.00 22.07 35.31
N MET A 481 -0.46 21.26 34.35
CA MET A 481 -0.84 19.85 34.57
C MET A 481 0.34 18.95 34.92
N THR A 482 1.53 19.22 34.39
CA THR A 482 2.75 18.44 34.69
C THR A 482 3.34 18.71 36.08
N SER A 483 2.81 19.69 36.82
CA SER A 483 3.29 19.97 38.18
C SER A 483 2.91 18.83 39.16
N PRO A 484 3.87 18.38 40.00
CA PRO A 484 3.68 17.22 40.88
C PRO A 484 2.71 17.48 42.05
N ASP A 485 2.50 18.73 42.45
CA ASP A 485 1.66 19.12 43.61
C ASP A 485 0.18 19.40 43.27
N LEU A 486 -0.25 19.15 42.02
CA LEU A 486 -1.60 19.50 41.57
C LEU A 486 -2.65 18.46 41.99
N GLY A 487 -3.65 18.89 42.78
CA GLY A 487 -4.74 18.02 43.23
C GLY A 487 -5.64 17.48 42.11
N ASN A 488 -6.15 16.25 42.26
CA ASN A 488 -6.94 15.53 41.24
C ASN A 488 -8.14 16.32 40.67
N LYS A 489 -8.82 17.15 41.48
CA LYS A 489 -9.92 18.00 41.00
C LYS A 489 -9.45 19.08 40.03
N ARG A 490 -8.26 19.65 40.25
CA ARG A 490 -7.69 20.70 39.40
C ARG A 490 -7.13 20.12 38.10
N ARG A 491 -6.51 18.93 38.15
CA ARG A 491 -6.12 18.18 36.94
C ARG A 491 -7.31 17.86 36.04
N LEU A 492 -8.46 17.52 36.60
CA LEU A 492 -9.67 17.24 35.81
C LEU A 492 -10.23 18.50 35.14
N VAL A 493 -10.14 19.67 35.79
CA VAL A 493 -10.58 20.95 35.21
C VAL A 493 -9.64 21.40 34.09
N LEU A 494 -8.32 21.32 34.30
CA LEU A 494 -7.33 21.63 33.27
C LEU A 494 -7.42 20.66 32.08
N GLY A 495 -7.64 19.37 32.34
CA GLY A 495 -7.86 18.38 31.28
C GLY A 495 -9.11 18.67 30.43
N LYS A 496 -10.19 19.17 31.04
CA LYS A 496 -11.36 19.65 30.29
C LYS A 496 -11.03 20.89 29.46
N ARG A 497 -10.28 21.84 30.04
CA ARG A 497 -9.86 23.05 29.32
C ARG A 497 -8.96 22.73 28.12
N CYS A 498 -8.07 21.73 28.21
CA CYS A 498 -7.30 21.25 27.05
C CYS A 498 -8.20 20.74 25.92
N VAL A 499 -9.21 19.92 26.24
CA VAL A 499 -10.16 19.41 25.24
C VAL A 499 -10.99 20.53 24.62
N ASP A 500 -11.38 21.53 25.42
CA ASP A 500 -12.10 22.71 24.92
C ASP A 500 -11.20 23.55 23.99
N ILE A 501 -9.92 23.75 24.35
CA ILE A 501 -8.94 24.45 23.50
C ILE A 501 -8.67 23.68 22.20
N ASP A 502 -8.56 22.35 22.25
CA ASP A 502 -8.37 21.51 21.06
C ASP A 502 -9.55 21.66 20.09
N LYS A 503 -10.78 21.71 20.62
CA LYS A 503 -11.98 21.94 19.82
C LYS A 503 -12.00 23.35 19.22
N GLU A 504 -11.64 24.38 20.00
CA GLU A 504 -11.54 25.75 19.50
C GLU A 504 -10.45 25.89 18.42
N LEU A 505 -9.32 25.19 18.55
CA LEU A 505 -8.26 25.14 17.54
C LEU A 505 -8.74 24.48 16.24
N GLU A 506 -9.42 23.34 16.32
CA GLU A 506 -10.00 22.68 15.14
C GLU A 506 -10.99 23.59 14.39
N GLU A 507 -11.85 24.31 15.12
CA GLU A 507 -12.81 25.25 14.54
C GLU A 507 -12.11 26.45 13.85
N ASN A 508 -11.05 27.00 14.45
CA ASN A 508 -10.31 28.11 13.87
C ASN A 508 -9.43 27.68 12.67
N LEU A 509 -8.82 26.49 12.72
CA LEU A 509 -8.06 25.91 11.61
C LEU A 509 -8.95 25.62 10.40
N ALA A 510 -10.14 25.08 10.62
CA ALA A 510 -11.12 24.86 9.54
C ALA A 510 -11.58 26.18 8.89
N GLN A 511 -11.77 27.25 9.69
CA GLN A 511 -12.09 28.58 9.16
C GLN A 511 -10.94 29.19 8.37
N TRP A 512 -9.70 29.04 8.86
CA TRP A 512 -8.49 29.48 8.14
C TRP A 512 -8.35 28.75 6.79
N GLU A 513 -8.51 27.42 6.79
CA GLU A 513 -8.42 26.59 5.59
C GLU A 513 -9.50 26.95 4.56
N GLN A 514 -10.75 27.13 5.02
CA GLN A 514 -11.85 27.56 4.15
C GLN A 514 -11.57 28.95 3.53
N TRP A 515 -11.14 29.93 4.32
CA TRP A 515 -10.87 31.27 3.78
C TRP A 515 -9.64 31.32 2.87
N SER A 516 -8.65 30.46 3.11
CA SER A 516 -7.47 30.30 2.26
C SER A 516 -7.85 29.71 0.89
N LEU A 517 -8.61 28.61 0.88
CA LEU A 517 -9.12 27.97 -0.34
C LEU A 517 -10.01 28.92 -1.16
N GLU A 518 -10.87 29.68 -0.49
CA GLU A 518 -11.74 30.65 -1.16
C GLU A 518 -10.99 31.86 -1.76
N ILE A 519 -9.74 32.13 -1.35
CA ILE A 519 -8.86 33.11 -2.01
C ILE A 519 -8.17 32.47 -3.22
N GLU A 520 -7.71 31.22 -3.10
CA GLU A 520 -7.05 30.48 -4.18
C GLU A 520 -8.00 30.16 -5.34
N GLU A 521 -9.26 29.82 -5.06
CA GLU A 521 -10.31 29.59 -6.07
C GLU A 521 -10.84 30.88 -6.72
N GLY A 522 -10.44 32.05 -6.22
CA GLY A 522 -10.93 33.37 -6.61
C GLY A 522 -10.03 34.19 -7.54
N ILE A 523 -8.99 33.58 -8.12
CA ILE A 523 -8.05 34.20 -9.09
C ILE A 523 -8.31 33.69 -10.51
#